data_AF-A0A399E8I4-F1
#
_entry.id   AF-A0A399E8I4-F1
#
_cell.length_a   1.000
_cell.length_b   1.000
_cell.length_c   1.000
_cell.angle_alpha   90.00
_cell.angle_beta   90.00
_cell.angle_gamma   90.00
#
_symmetry.space_group_name_H-M   'P 1'
#
loop_
_entity.id
_entity.type
_entity.pdbx_description
1 polymer ?
#
loop_
_entity_poly.entity_id
_entity_poly.type
_entity_poly.pdbx_seq_one_letter_code
_entity_poly.pdbx_strand_id
1 'polypeptide(L)'
;MTAAAVVLVLLLLILAFGLVNYWGALRVEKAQQAWFRERLPPGVSLEDFLKDAPYTFRPLVNSRGYGIIDRRSGEEVGRAKTPEEAQAWIVLQTLAERGASLEA
;
A
#
# COMPACT_ATOMS: atom_id res chain seq x y z
N MET A 1 -8.32 -23.59 -38.51
CA MET A 1 -8.85 -23.05 -37.24
C MET A 1 -10.02 -22.14 -37.58
N THR A 2 -11.21 -22.42 -37.05
CA THR A 2 -12.39 -21.57 -37.30
C THR A 2 -12.34 -20.32 -36.42
N ALA A 3 -12.98 -19.23 -36.83
CA ALA A 3 -13.03 -17.99 -36.04
C ALA A 3 -13.57 -18.22 -34.61
N ALA A 4 -14.49 -19.17 -34.43
CA ALA A 4 -15.01 -19.58 -33.12
C ALA A 4 -13.90 -20.14 -32.19
N ALA A 5 -12.97 -20.94 -32.73
CA ALA A 5 -11.86 -21.48 -31.95
C ALA A 5 -10.88 -20.39 -31.51
N VAL A 6 -10.64 -19.39 -32.37
CA VAL A 6 -9.77 -18.24 -32.06
C VAL A 6 -10.38 -17.38 -30.95
N VAL A 7 -11.68 -17.09 -31.03
CA VAL A 7 -12.39 -16.32 -30.00
C VAL A 7 -12.37 -17.03 -28.66
N LEU A 8 -12.60 -18.35 -28.64
CA LEU A 8 -12.57 -19.13 -27.40
C LEU A 8 -11.17 -19.10 -26.74
N VAL A 9 -10.10 -19.23 -27.53
CA VAL A 9 -8.73 -19.15 -27.01
C VAL A 9 -8.44 -17.76 -26.42
N LEU A 10 -8.86 -16.69 -27.10
CA LEU A 10 -8.69 -15.32 -26.59
C LEU A 10 -9.44 -15.11 -25.26
N LEU A 11 -10.67 -15.63 -25.13
CA LEU A 11 -11.43 -15.54 -23.88
C LEU A 11 -10.72 -16.27 -22.73
N LEU A 12 -10.19 -17.46 -23.00
CA LEU A 12 -9.44 -18.23 -21.99
C LEU A 12 -8.16 -17.49 -21.55
N LEU A 13 -7.46 -16.85 -22.48
CA LEU A 13 -6.27 -16.05 -22.16
C LEU A 13 -6.61 -14.83 -21.30
N ILE A 14 -7.71 -14.12 -21.59
CA ILE A 14 -8.17 -12.98 -20.78
C ILE A 14 -8.52 -13.45 -19.37
N LEU A 15 -9.24 -14.57 -19.23
CA LEU A 15 -9.60 -15.15 -17.94
C LEU A 15 -8.36 -15.57 -17.14
N ALA A 16 -7.41 -16.25 -17.78
CA ALA A 16 -6.16 -16.66 -17.15
C ALA A 16 -5.34 -15.46 -16.68
N PHE A 17 -5.25 -14.41 -17.49
CA PHE A 17 -4.55 -13.18 -17.14
C PHE A 17 -5.21 -12.45 -15.95
N GLY A 18 -6.55 -12.38 -15.94
CA GLY A 18 -7.30 -11.84 -14.81
C GLY A 18 -7.06 -12.62 -13.52
N LEU A 19 -7.05 -13.95 -13.61
CA LEU A 19 -6.84 -14.82 -12.45
C LEU A 19 -5.41 -14.68 -11.88
N VAL A 20 -4.39 -14.63 -12.73
CA VAL A 20 -3.00 -14.43 -12.30
C VAL A 20 -2.84 -13.09 -11.57
N ASN A 21 -3.41 -12.01 -12.11
CA ASN A 21 -3.38 -10.70 -11.44
C ASN A 21 -4.11 -10.71 -10.09
N TYR A 22 -5.26 -11.38 -10.01
CA TYR A 22 -6.01 -11.50 -8.76
C TYR A 22 -5.20 -12.21 -7.67
N TRP A 23 -4.53 -13.31 -8.02
CA TRP A 23 -3.70 -14.06 -7.09
C TRP A 23 -2.45 -13.28 -6.66
N GLY A 24 -1.88 -12.50 -7.57
CA GLY A 24 -0.79 -11.57 -7.26
C GLY A 24 -1.21 -10.54 -6.21
N ALA A 25 -2.34 -9.87 -6.44
CA ALA A 25 -2.87 -8.87 -5.51
C ALA A 25 -3.14 -9.46 -4.11
N LEU A 26 -3.79 -10.62 -4.04
CA LEU A 26 -4.07 -11.32 -2.78
C LEU A 26 -2.81 -11.68 -1.99
N ARG A 27 -1.73 -12.08 -2.67
CA ARG A 27 -0.46 -12.39 -1.98
C ARG A 27 0.19 -11.15 -1.40
N VAL A 28 0.19 -10.04 -2.14
CA VAL A 28 0.76 -8.76 -1.69
C VAL A 28 0.02 -8.24 -0.48
N GLU A 29 -1.32 -8.29 -0.50
CA GLU A 29 -2.15 -7.85 0.62
C GLU A 29 -1.87 -8.67 1.89
N LYS A 30 -1.79 -10.00 1.78
CA LYS A 30 -1.45 -10.87 2.91
C LYS A 30 -0.05 -10.62 3.46
N ALA A 31 0.93 -10.42 2.58
CA ALA A 31 2.30 -10.14 2.97
C ALA A 31 2.41 -8.81 3.70
N GLN A 32 1.69 -7.78 3.25
CA GLN A 32 1.63 -6.49 3.93
C GLN A 32 0.94 -6.59 5.28
N GLN A 33 -0.20 -7.26 5.39
CA GLN A 33 -0.88 -7.47 6.68
C GLN A 33 -0.01 -8.25 7.68
N ALA A 34 0.77 -9.23 7.22
CA ALA A 34 1.75 -9.91 8.05
C ALA A 34 2.87 -8.97 8.49
N TRP A 35 3.44 -8.21 7.55
CA TRP A 35 4.49 -7.23 7.82
C TRP A 35 4.06 -6.15 8.83
N PHE A 36 2.84 -5.62 8.70
CA PHE A 36 2.29 -4.64 9.65
C PHE A 36 2.07 -5.24 11.04
N ARG A 37 1.58 -6.49 11.12
CA ARG A 37 1.42 -7.17 12.42
C ARG A 37 2.74 -7.41 13.15
N GLU A 38 3.83 -7.62 12.41
CA GLU A 38 5.16 -7.78 13.00
C GLU A 38 5.80 -6.46 13.44
N ARG A 39 5.50 -5.35 12.74
CA ARG A 39 6.10 -4.02 13.02
C ARG A 39 5.31 -3.20 14.05
N LEU A 40 3.99 -3.30 14.03
CA LEU A 40 3.14 -2.51 14.91
C LEU A 40 3.13 -3.09 16.33
N PRO A 41 2.94 -2.23 17.36
CA PRO A 41 2.79 -2.72 18.72
C PRO A 41 1.63 -3.72 18.84
N PRO A 42 1.73 -4.72 19.74
CA PRO A 42 0.69 -5.73 19.90
C PRO A 42 -0.65 -5.08 20.26
N GLY A 43 -1.69 -5.46 19.52
CA GLY A 43 -3.05 -4.94 19.71
C GLY A 43 -3.36 -3.63 18.98
N VAL A 44 -2.39 -3.02 18.28
CA VAL A 44 -2.61 -1.79 17.51
C VAL A 44 -2.97 -2.15 16.06
N SER A 45 -4.12 -1.66 15.60
CA SER A 45 -4.50 -1.79 14.19
C SER A 45 -3.73 -0.79 13.32
N LEU A 46 -3.49 -1.14 12.06
CA LEU A 46 -2.86 -0.21 11.10
C LEU A 46 -3.65 1.10 10.99
N GLU A 47 -4.98 1.01 11.00
CA GLU A 47 -5.84 2.16 10.84
C GLU A 47 -5.74 3.12 12.03
N ASP A 48 -5.69 2.58 13.25
CA ASP A 48 -5.53 3.38 14.47
C ASP A 48 -4.11 3.98 14.54
N PHE A 49 -3.10 3.22 14.11
CA PHE A 49 -1.74 3.73 14.02
C PHE A 49 -1.62 4.90 13.03
N LEU A 50 -2.22 4.79 11.84
CA LEU A 50 -2.21 5.85 10.82
C LEU A 50 -3.04 7.08 11.23
N LYS A 51 -4.07 6.90 12.07
CA LYS A 51 -4.81 8.03 12.66
C LYS A 51 -3.92 8.84 13.61
N ASP A 52 -3.12 8.16 14.41
CA ASP A 52 -2.20 8.77 15.38
C ASP A 52 -0.85 9.20 14.77
N ALA A 53 -0.52 8.71 13.58
CA ALA A 53 0.73 9.05 12.90
C ALA A 53 0.80 10.56 12.54
N PRO A 54 2.00 11.16 12.63
CA PRO A 54 2.21 12.56 12.25
C PRO A 54 2.14 12.77 10.74
N TYR A 55 2.16 11.70 9.95
CA TYR A 55 2.08 11.77 8.49
C TYR A 55 0.72 11.26 7.98
N THR A 56 0.29 11.78 6.85
CA THR A 56 -0.86 11.28 6.08
C THR A 56 -0.50 11.17 4.61
N PHE A 57 -1.38 10.60 3.81
CA PHE A 57 -1.22 10.58 2.36
C PHE A 57 -2.49 11.05 1.66
N ARG A 58 -2.33 11.63 0.46
CA ARG A 58 -3.44 12.04 -0.41
C ARG A 58 -3.16 11.66 -1.86
N PRO A 59 -4.18 11.36 -2.67
CA PRO A 59 -4.00 11.18 -4.10
C PRO A 59 -3.54 12.48 -4.76
N LEU A 60 -2.57 12.38 -5.69
CA LEU A 60 -2.08 13.52 -6.45
C LEU A 60 -3.04 13.82 -7.60
N VAL A 61 -3.52 15.07 -7.69
CA VAL A 61 -4.58 15.50 -8.63
C VAL A 61 -4.26 15.20 -10.11
N ASN A 62 -2.97 15.14 -10.47
CA ASN A 62 -2.50 14.96 -11.85
C ASN A 62 -1.56 13.74 -12.04
N SER A 63 -1.46 12.82 -11.07
CA SER A 63 -0.54 11.68 -11.15
C SER A 63 -1.14 10.40 -10.60
N ARG A 64 -0.71 9.23 -11.11
CA ARG A 64 -1.07 7.91 -10.58
C ARG A 64 -0.25 7.59 -9.32
N GLY A 65 -0.32 8.46 -8.32
CA GLY A 65 0.44 8.31 -7.09
C GLY A 65 -0.14 9.11 -5.94
N TYR A 66 0.48 8.95 -4.78
CA TYR A 66 0.06 9.52 -3.52
C TYR A 66 1.18 10.41 -2.98
N GLY A 67 0.83 11.65 -2.61
CA GLY A 67 1.71 12.55 -1.87
C GLY A 67 1.61 12.24 -0.39
N ILE A 68 2.75 12.13 0.28
CA ILE A 68 2.86 11.94 1.73
C ILE A 68 3.04 13.31 2.35
N ILE A 69 2.22 13.65 3.33
CA ILE A 69 2.13 14.97 3.95
C ILE A 69 2.45 14.85 5.43
N ASP A 70 3.31 15.72 5.93
CA ASP A 70 3.47 15.92 7.37
C ASP A 70 2.31 16.77 7.89
N ARG A 71 1.53 16.24 8.85
CA ARG A 71 0.38 16.94 9.44
C ARG A 71 0.80 18.11 10.32
N ARG A 72 2.03 18.10 10.83
CA ARG A 72 2.57 19.15 11.72
C ARG A 72 2.86 20.43 10.93
N SER A 73 3.49 20.29 9.75
CA SER A 73 3.88 21.43 8.90
C SER A 73 2.94 21.67 7.72
N GLY A 74 2.18 20.65 7.30
CA GLY A 74 1.36 20.68 6.08
C GLY A 74 2.16 20.45 4.80
N GLU A 75 3.45 20.15 4.89
CA GLU A 75 4.33 19.98 3.73
C GLU A 75 4.29 18.56 3.14
N GLU A 76 4.46 18.47 1.83
CA GLU A 76 4.65 17.18 1.15
C GLU A 76 6.09 16.71 1.34
N VAL A 77 6.27 15.64 2.14
CA VAL A 77 7.58 15.08 2.50
C VAL A 77 8.00 13.91 1.61
N GLY A 78 7.08 13.37 0.80
CA GLY A 78 7.38 12.23 -0.05
C GLY A 78 6.27 11.89 -1.04
N ARG A 79 6.54 10.89 -1.88
CA ARG A 79 5.58 10.36 -2.86
C ARG A 79 5.66 8.83 -2.90
N ALA A 80 4.50 8.21 -3.08
CA ALA A 80 4.35 6.77 -3.25
C ALA A 80 3.52 6.47 -4.51
N LYS A 81 3.70 5.29 -5.10
CA LYS A 81 2.94 4.90 -6.30
C LYS A 81 1.58 4.32 -5.91
N THR A 82 1.52 3.63 -4.79
CA THR A 82 0.29 3.00 -4.27
C THR A 82 -0.01 3.51 -2.87
N PRO A 83 -1.27 3.43 -2.39
CA PRO A 83 -1.59 3.86 -1.03
C PRO A 83 -0.90 2.97 0.01
N GLU A 84 -0.67 1.70 -0.30
CA GLU A 84 -0.03 0.77 0.62
C GLU A 84 1.46 1.07 0.79
N GLU A 85 2.15 1.50 -0.29
CA GLU A 85 3.51 2.03 -0.19
C GLU A 85 3.57 3.27 0.69
N ALA A 86 2.59 4.18 0.57
CA ALA A 86 2.51 5.36 1.43
C ALA A 86 2.31 4.98 2.90
N GLN A 87 1.41 4.04 3.18
CA GLN A 87 1.15 3.55 4.54
C GLN A 87 2.39 2.89 5.15
N ALA A 88 3.09 2.04 4.40
CA ALA A 88 4.32 1.41 4.85
C ALA A 88 5.40 2.44 5.17
N TRP A 89 5.57 3.47 4.33
CA TRP A 89 6.49 4.57 4.58
C TRP A 89 6.11 5.33 5.86
N ILE A 90 4.83 5.67 6.04
CA ILE A 90 4.33 6.37 7.23
C ILE A 90 4.62 5.54 8.50
N VAL A 91 4.37 4.23 8.46
CA VAL A 91 4.64 3.33 9.59
C VAL A 91 6.13 3.31 9.93
N LEU A 92 7.00 3.10 8.93
CA LEU A 92 8.45 3.09 9.15
C LEU A 92 8.95 4.41 9.74
N GLN A 93 8.50 5.53 9.18
CA GLN A 93 8.99 6.83 9.61
C GLN A 93 8.47 7.21 10.99
N THR A 94 7.21 6.90 11.29
CA THR A 94 6.63 7.11 12.61
C THR A 94 7.31 6.22 13.67
N LEU A 95 7.60 4.96 13.35
CA LEU A 95 8.34 4.07 14.26
C LEU A 95 9.79 4.52 14.44
N ALA A 96 10.46 5.02 13.40
CA ALA A 96 11.82 5.54 13.50
C ALA A 96 11.86 6.80 14.38
N GLU A 97 10.93 7.74 14.21
CA GLU A 97 10.81 8.91 15.09
C GLU A 97 10.55 8.49 16.54
N ARG A 98 9.60 7.56 16.77
CA ARG A 98 9.25 7.08 18.11
C ARG A 98 10.39 6.28 18.75
N GLY A 99 11.12 5.48 17.98
CA GLY A 99 12.29 4.73 18.44
C GLY A 99 13.45 5.63 18.82
N ALA A 100 13.72 6.68 18.04
CA ALA A 100 14.67 7.72 18.42
C ALA A 100 14.21 8.51 19.66
N SER A 101 12.89 8.56 19.93
CA SER A 101 12.31 9.21 21.11
C SER A 101 12.29 8.32 22.37
N LEU A 102 12.55 7.01 22.25
CA LEU A 102 12.57 6.08 23.38
C LEU A 102 13.96 5.93 24.01
N GLU A 103 15.00 6.48 23.38
CA GLU A 103 16.39 6.52 23.89
C GLU A 103 16.81 7.92 24.43
N ALA A 104 15.87 8.86 24.60
CA ALA A 104 16.13 10.21 25.06
C ALA A 104 15.63 10.47 26.50
#